data_AF-A0A2K3D1P6-F1
#
_entry.id   AF-A0A2K3D1P6-F1
#
_cell.length_a   1.000
_cell.length_b   1.000
_cell.length_c   1.000
_cell.angle_alpha   90.00
_cell.angle_beta   90.00
_cell.angle_gamma   90.00
#
_symmetry.space_group_name_H-M   'P 1'
#
loop_
_entity.id
_entity.type
_entity.pdbx_description
1 polymer ?
#
loop_
_entity_poly.entity_id
_entity_poly.type
_entity_poly.pdbx_seq_one_letter_code
_entity_poly.pdbx_strand_id
1 'polypeptide(L)'
;MSGAPAETVDPEWVAFFIDGARYGDMEDIEAGLAQKVPVDSKDGSGRTALHMACANGHTEVIARLLEAGASPDAPNDQGNTPLHWACLNGHKEAVKLLMDKGASAAVLNAVGRTPVDEALGRENQDIFELINSYNTAGSVAVEVVEEGAEGEGGEEGAEEEGGEEEGGEEEGGAAAGGDAMET
;
A
#
# COMPACT_ATOMS: atom_id res chain seq x y z
N MET A 1 12.53 -40.96 12.06
CA MET A 1 12.05 -39.96 13.02
C MET A 1 11.05 -39.11 12.27
N SER A 2 9.75 -39.38 12.44
CA SER A 2 8.70 -38.57 11.82
C SER A 2 8.72 -37.19 12.48
N GLY A 3 9.15 -36.16 11.75
CA GLY A 3 8.90 -34.80 12.17
C GLY A 3 7.39 -34.62 12.27
N ALA A 4 6.88 -34.42 13.48
CA ALA A 4 5.50 -34.00 13.66
C ALA A 4 5.29 -32.74 12.81
N PRO A 5 4.15 -32.59 12.09
CA PRO A 5 3.82 -31.32 11.49
C PRO A 5 3.87 -30.27 12.60
N ALA A 6 4.61 -29.17 12.38
CA ALA A 6 4.58 -28.02 13.26
C ALA A 6 3.12 -27.74 13.62
N GLU A 7 2.80 -27.59 14.90
CA GLU A 7 1.43 -27.39 15.38
C GLU A 7 0.81 -26.24 14.60
N THR A 8 0.04 -26.58 13.56
CA THR A 8 -0.58 -25.60 12.69
C THR A 8 -1.75 -25.04 13.46
N VAL A 9 -1.71 -23.75 13.78
CA VAL A 9 -2.89 -23.05 14.30
C VAL A 9 -4.06 -23.32 13.36
N ASP A 10 -5.21 -23.59 13.95
CA ASP A 10 -6.43 -23.90 13.22
C ASP A 10 -6.74 -22.79 12.20
N PRO A 11 -6.94 -23.11 10.91
CA PRO A 11 -7.33 -22.13 9.89
C PRO A 11 -8.59 -21.34 10.28
N GLU A 12 -9.52 -21.92 11.05
CA GLU A 12 -10.70 -21.21 11.54
C GLU A 12 -10.32 -20.10 12.52
N TRP A 13 -9.33 -20.33 13.38
CA TRP A 13 -8.82 -19.31 14.31
C TRP A 13 -8.08 -18.18 13.58
N VAL A 14 -7.38 -18.49 12.48
CA VAL A 14 -6.78 -17.46 11.62
C VAL A 14 -7.87 -16.60 10.95
N ALA A 15 -8.90 -17.24 10.38
CA ALA A 15 -10.00 -16.54 9.75
C ALA A 15 -10.76 -15.65 10.75
N PHE A 16 -11.08 -16.20 11.92
CA PHE A 16 -11.71 -15.49 13.04
C PHE A 16 -10.90 -14.27 13.47
N PHE A 17 -9.58 -14.43 13.67
CA PHE A 17 -8.70 -13.33 14.05
C PHE A 17 -8.64 -12.20 13.01
N ILE A 18 -8.60 -12.55 11.71
CA ILE A 18 -8.58 -11.58 10.61
C ILE A 18 -9.95 -10.88 10.46
N ASP A 19 -11.05 -11.60 10.67
CA ASP A 19 -12.41 -11.05 10.63
C ASP A 19 -12.66 -10.11 11.82
N GLY A 20 -12.20 -10.45 13.03
CA GLY A 20 -12.20 -9.53 14.17
C GLY A 20 -11.54 -8.20 13.83
N ALA A 21 -10.39 -8.24 13.14
CA ALA A 21 -9.72 -7.04 12.67
C ALA A 21 -10.48 -6.26 11.60
N ARG A 22 -11.24 -6.95 10.73
CA ARG A 22 -12.10 -6.33 9.71
C ARG A 22 -13.24 -5.53 10.33
N TYR A 23 -13.80 -6.02 11.43
CA TYR A 23 -14.97 -5.42 12.09
C TYR A 23 -14.61 -4.54 13.29
N GLY A 24 -13.33 -4.50 13.67
CA GLY A 24 -12.86 -3.73 14.81
C GLY A 24 -13.18 -4.38 16.15
N ASP A 25 -13.39 -5.69 16.17
CA ASP A 25 -13.73 -6.44 17.38
C ASP A 25 -12.48 -6.76 18.19
N MET A 26 -12.26 -6.02 19.27
CA MET A 26 -11.11 -6.24 20.15
C MET A 26 -11.18 -7.57 20.90
N GLU A 27 -12.37 -8.10 21.19
CA GLU A 27 -12.52 -9.38 21.90
C GLU A 27 -11.97 -10.51 21.04
N ASP A 28 -12.28 -10.51 19.74
CA ASP A 28 -11.78 -11.48 18.78
C ASP A 28 -10.26 -11.39 18.61
N ILE A 29 -9.70 -10.17 18.63
CA ILE A 29 -8.24 -9.94 18.58
C ILE A 29 -7.56 -10.53 19.81
N GLU A 30 -8.06 -10.23 21.01
CA GLU A 30 -7.48 -10.75 22.25
C GLU A 30 -7.64 -12.27 22.34
N ALA A 31 -8.80 -12.81 21.93
CA ALA A 31 -9.03 -14.25 21.89
C ALA A 31 -8.06 -14.96 20.93
N GLY A 32 -7.85 -14.43 19.73
CA GLY A 32 -6.88 -14.97 18.77
C GLY A 32 -5.44 -14.93 19.29
N LEU A 33 -5.03 -13.82 19.90
CA LEU A 33 -3.70 -13.71 20.52
C LEU A 33 -3.53 -14.68 21.71
N ALA A 34 -4.57 -14.88 22.52
CA ALA A 34 -4.57 -15.86 23.61
C ALA A 34 -4.45 -17.30 23.10
N GLN A 35 -5.03 -17.60 21.94
CA GLN A 35 -4.86 -18.88 21.23
C GLN A 35 -3.54 -18.99 20.46
N LYS A 36 -2.66 -17.99 20.59
CA LYS A 36 -1.35 -17.95 19.94
C LYS A 36 -1.46 -18.00 18.41
N VAL A 37 -2.53 -17.45 17.83
CA VAL A 37 -2.57 -17.18 16.39
C VAL A 37 -1.37 -16.28 16.04
N PRO A 38 -0.51 -16.67 15.10
CA PRO A 38 0.58 -15.79 14.67
C PRO A 38 0.01 -14.47 14.17
N VAL A 39 0.50 -13.35 14.70
CA VAL A 39 -0.07 -12.02 14.42
C VAL A 39 -0.09 -11.67 12.92
N ASP A 40 0.93 -12.12 12.18
CA ASP A 40 1.07 -11.94 10.73
C ASP A 40 0.48 -13.11 9.92
N SER A 41 -0.42 -13.91 10.50
CA SER A 41 -1.16 -14.92 9.75
C SER A 41 -1.91 -14.28 8.59
N LYS A 42 -1.97 -15.00 7.47
CA LYS A 42 -2.54 -14.52 6.23
C LYS A 42 -3.77 -15.33 5.83
N ASP A 43 -4.75 -14.64 5.27
CA ASP A 43 -5.86 -15.28 4.57
C ASP A 43 -5.47 -15.74 3.15
N GLY A 44 -6.43 -16.28 2.39
CA GLY A 44 -6.22 -16.75 1.03
C GLY A 44 -5.90 -15.67 -0.02
N SER A 45 -5.81 -14.39 0.38
CA SER A 45 -5.35 -13.27 -0.46
C SER A 45 -4.07 -12.63 0.09
N GLY A 46 -3.40 -13.31 1.03
CA GLY A 46 -2.18 -12.84 1.64
C GLY A 46 -2.40 -11.71 2.66
N ARG A 47 -3.64 -11.38 3.04
CA ARG A 47 -3.95 -10.26 3.93
C ARG A 47 -3.80 -10.70 5.39
N THR A 48 -3.18 -9.86 6.18
CA THR A 48 -3.11 -10.02 7.64
C THR A 48 -4.25 -9.29 8.35
N ALA A 49 -4.41 -9.55 9.64
CA ALA A 49 -5.32 -8.77 10.49
C ALA A 49 -5.04 -7.26 10.39
N LEU A 50 -3.76 -6.86 10.34
CA LEU A 50 -3.36 -5.45 10.23
C LEU A 50 -3.84 -4.81 8.92
N HIS A 51 -3.83 -5.53 7.79
CA HIS A 51 -4.41 -5.03 6.54
C HIS A 51 -5.90 -4.71 6.70
N MET A 52 -6.65 -5.61 7.31
CA MET A 52 -8.09 -5.47 7.45
C MET A 52 -8.46 -4.32 8.40
N ALA A 53 -7.75 -4.18 9.51
CA ALA A 53 -7.94 -3.08 10.44
C ALA A 53 -7.60 -1.72 9.80
N CYS A 54 -6.51 -1.64 9.04
CA CYS A 54 -6.11 -0.44 8.31
C CYS A 54 -7.07 -0.08 7.18
N ALA A 55 -7.64 -1.06 6.47
CA ALA A 55 -8.63 -0.81 5.43
C ALA A 55 -9.93 -0.19 5.97
N ASN A 56 -10.30 -0.50 7.21
CA ASN A 56 -11.55 -0.04 7.84
C ASN A 56 -11.33 1.06 8.90
N GLY A 57 -10.09 1.45 9.18
CA GLY A 57 -9.77 2.54 10.10
C GLY A 57 -9.96 2.20 11.58
N HIS A 58 -9.85 0.93 11.97
CA HIS A 58 -10.00 0.48 13.36
C HIS A 58 -8.74 0.75 14.20
N THR A 59 -8.51 2.02 14.52
CA THR A 59 -7.30 2.54 15.20
C THR A 59 -6.90 1.78 16.46
N GLU A 60 -7.86 1.40 17.31
CA GLU A 60 -7.57 0.64 18.54
C GLU A 60 -7.02 -0.76 18.23
N VAL A 61 -7.64 -1.45 17.26
CA VAL A 61 -7.16 -2.76 16.80
C VAL A 61 -5.79 -2.63 16.12
N ILE A 62 -5.57 -1.61 15.29
CA ILE A 62 -4.28 -1.33 14.66
C ILE A 62 -3.18 -1.20 15.71
N ALA A 63 -3.39 -0.34 16.72
CA ALA A 63 -2.44 -0.14 17.79
C ALA A 63 -2.13 -1.46 18.52
N ARG A 64 -3.18 -2.22 18.86
CA ARG A 64 -3.03 -3.48 19.58
C ARG A 64 -2.27 -4.55 18.79
N LEU A 65 -2.52 -4.66 17.49
CA LEU A 65 -1.81 -5.57 16.58
C LEU A 65 -0.32 -5.19 16.45
N LEU A 66 -0.03 -3.89 16.31
CA LEU A 66 1.36 -3.39 16.25
C LEU A 66 2.10 -3.63 17.59
N GLU A 67 1.43 -3.48 18.72
CA GLU A 67 1.96 -3.84 20.04
C GLU A 67 2.21 -5.36 20.18
N ALA A 68 1.38 -6.18 19.53
CA ALA A 68 1.59 -7.63 19.44
C ALA A 68 2.74 -8.03 18.50
N GLY A 69 3.39 -7.07 17.83
CA GLY A 69 4.50 -7.30 16.92
C GLY A 69 4.08 -7.58 15.48
N ALA A 70 2.88 -7.17 15.06
CA ALA A 70 2.49 -7.20 13.65
C ALA A 70 3.49 -6.42 12.79
N SER A 71 3.85 -6.99 11.63
CA SER A 71 4.74 -6.30 10.69
C SER A 71 3.99 -5.17 9.96
N PRO A 72 4.40 -3.89 10.12
CA PRO A 72 3.71 -2.76 9.50
C PRO A 72 3.83 -2.75 7.97
N ASP A 73 4.83 -3.44 7.41
CA ASP A 73 5.12 -3.53 5.98
C ASP A 73 4.82 -4.91 5.38
N ALA A 74 4.04 -5.76 6.08
CA ALA A 74 3.66 -7.07 5.55
C ALA A 74 2.98 -6.91 4.18
N PRO A 75 3.48 -7.50 3.08
CA PRO A 75 2.81 -7.43 1.79
C PRO A 75 1.74 -8.51 1.66
N ASN A 76 0.59 -8.17 1.07
CA ASN A 76 -0.37 -9.14 0.57
C ASN A 76 0.03 -9.70 -0.80
N ASP A 77 -0.80 -10.57 -1.40
CA ASP A 77 -0.47 -11.23 -2.68
C ASP A 77 -0.36 -10.26 -3.87
N GLN A 78 -0.89 -9.04 -3.72
CA GLN A 78 -0.80 -7.96 -4.70
C GLN A 78 0.32 -6.96 -4.36
N GLY A 79 1.17 -7.26 -3.37
CA GLY A 79 2.22 -6.38 -2.89
C GLY A 79 1.72 -5.15 -2.12
N ASN A 80 0.42 -5.05 -1.82
CA ASN A 80 -0.11 -3.98 -1.00
C ASN A 80 0.26 -4.25 0.46
N THR A 81 0.78 -3.23 1.14
CA THR A 81 1.02 -3.21 2.59
C THR A 81 -0.19 -2.63 3.35
N PRO A 82 -0.29 -2.76 4.67
CA PRO A 82 -1.32 -2.09 5.46
C PRO A 82 -1.42 -0.57 5.19
N LEU A 83 -0.28 0.09 4.94
CA LEU A 83 -0.25 1.52 4.63
C LEU A 83 -0.94 1.86 3.31
N HIS A 84 -0.84 1.00 2.29
CA HIS A 84 -1.59 1.17 1.03
C HIS A 84 -3.10 1.23 1.30
N TRP A 85 -3.61 0.32 2.13
CA TRP A 85 -5.03 0.25 2.46
C TRP A 85 -5.51 1.44 3.30
N ALA A 86 -4.72 1.90 4.26
CA ALA A 86 -5.03 3.09 5.05
C ALA A 86 -5.10 4.35 4.17
N CYS A 87 -4.13 4.50 3.25
CA CYS A 87 -4.07 5.63 2.31
C CYS A 87 -5.22 5.61 1.30
N LEU A 88 -5.48 4.45 0.69
CA LEU A 88 -6.54 4.25 -0.29
C LEU A 88 -7.92 4.60 0.26
N ASN A 89 -8.17 4.30 1.53
CA ASN A 89 -9.46 4.52 2.18
C ASN A 89 -9.55 5.82 3.01
N GLY A 90 -8.50 6.63 3.07
CA GLY A 90 -8.57 7.93 3.73
C GLY A 90 -8.40 7.92 5.25
N HIS A 91 -7.87 6.84 5.85
CA HIS A 91 -7.80 6.68 7.30
C HIS A 91 -6.53 7.33 7.90
N LYS A 92 -6.60 8.64 8.16
CA LYS A 92 -5.47 9.45 8.65
C LYS A 92 -4.83 8.92 9.93
N GLU A 93 -5.63 8.53 10.91
CA GLU A 93 -5.15 8.03 12.20
C GLU A 93 -4.42 6.68 12.03
N ALA A 94 -4.92 5.82 11.14
CA ALA A 94 -4.25 4.57 10.78
C ALA A 94 -2.89 4.83 10.12
N VAL A 95 -2.82 5.80 9.20
CA VAL A 95 -1.57 6.24 8.56
C VAL A 95 -0.55 6.69 9.62
N LYS A 96 -0.96 7.55 10.58
CA LYS A 96 -0.08 8.01 11.66
C LYS A 96 0.50 6.85 12.46
N LEU A 97 -0.36 5.94 12.93
CA LEU A 97 0.08 4.79 13.73
C LEU A 97 1.08 3.90 12.99
N LEU A 98 0.85 3.64 11.70
CA LEU A 98 1.75 2.85 10.88
C LEU A 98 3.12 3.55 10.70
N MET A 99 3.12 4.84 10.38
CA MET A 99 4.35 5.62 10.21
C MET A 99 5.14 5.75 11.52
N ASP A 100 4.45 5.92 12.65
CA ASP A 100 5.06 5.93 13.99
C ASP A 100 5.73 4.59 14.32
N LYS A 101 5.27 3.49 13.72
CA LYS A 101 5.88 2.15 13.84
C LYS A 101 6.85 1.81 12.70
N GLY A 102 7.20 2.79 11.87
CA GLY A 102 8.23 2.66 10.85
C GLY A 102 7.76 2.01 9.55
N ALA A 103 6.45 2.03 9.25
CA ALA A 103 5.95 1.63 7.94
C ALA A 103 6.60 2.45 6.83
N SER A 104 6.95 1.80 5.72
CA SER A 104 7.57 2.46 4.57
C SER A 104 6.52 2.97 3.60
N ALA A 105 6.54 4.29 3.36
CA ALA A 105 5.72 4.95 2.35
C ALA A 105 6.25 4.77 0.91
N ALA A 106 7.37 4.05 0.72
CA ALA A 106 8.02 3.87 -0.58
C ALA A 106 7.86 2.45 -1.16
N VAL A 107 7.11 1.57 -0.50
CA VAL A 107 6.86 0.20 -1.00
C VAL A 107 6.00 0.25 -2.25
N LEU A 108 6.39 -0.45 -3.31
CA LEU A 108 5.60 -0.57 -4.53
C LEU A 108 4.75 -1.84 -4.48
N ASN A 109 3.47 -1.71 -4.77
CA ASN A 109 2.60 -2.86 -5.02
C ASN A 109 2.82 -3.44 -6.43
N ALA A 110 2.07 -4.50 -6.78
CA ALA A 110 2.22 -5.21 -8.06
C ALA A 110 1.93 -4.35 -9.30
N VAL A 111 1.23 -3.22 -9.16
CA VAL A 111 0.97 -2.26 -10.25
C VAL A 111 1.95 -1.08 -10.26
N GLY A 112 2.98 -1.12 -9.42
CA GLY A 112 4.02 -0.09 -9.36
C GLY A 112 3.57 1.20 -8.68
N ARG A 113 2.57 1.14 -7.78
CA ARG A 113 2.10 2.30 -7.00
C ARG A 113 2.57 2.21 -5.56
N THR A 114 2.92 3.36 -4.98
CA THR A 114 3.20 3.52 -3.55
C THR A 114 1.91 3.72 -2.75
N PRO A 115 1.93 3.59 -1.41
CA PRO A 115 0.80 3.98 -0.58
C PRO A 115 0.37 5.45 -0.81
N VAL A 116 1.34 6.33 -1.04
CA VAL A 116 1.09 7.76 -1.27
C VAL A 116 0.36 7.99 -2.59
N ASP A 117 0.72 7.25 -3.63
CA ASP A 117 0.03 7.31 -4.93
C ASP A 117 -1.45 6.91 -4.81
N GLU A 118 -1.77 5.91 -3.97
CA GLU A 118 -3.15 5.49 -3.70
C GLU A 118 -3.96 6.58 -2.97
N ALA A 119 -3.32 7.41 -2.13
CA ALA A 119 -4.00 8.54 -1.47
C ALA A 119 -4.37 9.65 -2.47
N LEU A 120 -3.47 9.97 -3.41
CA LEU A 120 -3.65 11.03 -4.40
C LEU A 120 -4.78 10.71 -5.39
N GLY A 121 -4.93 9.44 -5.78
CA GLY A 121 -5.99 9.01 -6.70
C GLY A 121 -7.43 9.20 -6.16
N ARG A 122 -7.60 9.56 -4.88
CA ARG A 122 -8.88 9.76 -4.20
C ARG A 122 -9.08 11.17 -3.63
N GLU A 123 -8.23 12.12 -4.02
CA GLU A 123 -8.25 13.51 -3.51
C GLU A 123 -7.95 13.65 -2.00
N ASN A 124 -7.29 12.64 -1.39
CA ASN A 124 -6.89 12.68 0.02
C ASN A 124 -5.60 13.50 0.22
N GLN A 125 -5.59 14.77 -0.20
CA GLN A 125 -4.43 15.67 -0.09
C GLN A 125 -3.88 15.73 1.34
N ASP A 126 -4.76 15.72 2.34
CA ASP A 126 -4.36 15.73 3.75
C ASP A 126 -3.48 14.53 4.14
N ILE A 127 -3.69 13.34 3.54
CA ILE A 127 -2.85 12.16 3.80
C ILE A 127 -1.51 12.28 3.11
N PHE A 128 -1.49 12.83 1.89
CA PHE A 128 -0.25 13.13 1.19
C PHE A 128 0.62 14.08 2.02
N GLU A 129 0.05 15.20 2.49
CA GLU A 129 0.75 16.16 3.33
C GLU A 129 1.22 15.54 4.64
N LEU A 130 0.36 14.71 5.26
CA LEU A 130 0.71 13.97 6.46
C LEU A 130 1.95 13.10 6.23
N ILE A 131 1.96 12.23 5.22
CA ILE A 131 3.11 11.33 4.96
C ILE A 131 4.37 12.14 4.60
N ASN A 132 4.22 13.22 3.84
CA ASN A 132 5.35 14.09 3.52
C ASN A 132 5.95 14.76 4.77
N SER A 133 5.13 15.08 5.78
CA SER A 133 5.63 15.60 7.07
C SER A 133 6.51 14.58 7.81
N TYR A 134 6.19 13.28 7.73
CA TYR A 134 7.01 12.21 8.30
C TYR A 134 8.34 12.04 7.54
N ASN A 135 8.33 12.20 6.21
CA ASN A 135 9.53 12.07 5.39
C ASN A 135 10.47 13.28 5.49
N THR A 136 9.93 14.49 5.66
CA THR A 136 10.72 15.71 5.86
C THR A 136 11.31 15.80 7.26
N ALA A 137 10.62 15.30 8.30
CA ALA A 137 11.16 15.22 9.66
C ALA A 137 12.35 14.23 9.78
N GLY A 138 12.44 13.23 8.90
CA GLY A 138 13.60 12.33 8.77
C GLY A 138 14.73 12.85 7.87
N SER A 139 14.49 13.94 7.13
CA SER A 139 15.44 14.57 6.21
C SER A 139 15.78 15.99 6.67
N VAL A 140 16.65 16.12 7.68
CA VAL A 140 17.37 17.37 7.90
C VAL A 140 18.64 17.34 7.03
N ALA A 141 18.44 17.50 5.73
CA ALA A 141 19.46 17.94 4.77
C ALA A 141 18.75 18.56 3.56
N VAL A 142 17.93 19.59 3.79
CA VAL A 142 17.74 20.62 2.77
C VAL A 142 18.81 21.66 3.09
N GLU A 143 19.97 21.53 2.46
CA GLU A 143 20.90 22.65 2.37
C GLU A 143 20.15 23.77 1.66
N VAL A 144 19.82 24.80 2.44
CA VAL A 144 19.36 26.07 1.89
C VAL A 144 20.57 26.65 1.16
N VAL A 145 20.69 26.41 -0.14
CA VAL A 145 21.61 27.17 -0.98
C VAL A 145 20.89 28.45 -1.38
N GLU A 146 20.88 29.43 -0.47
CA GLU A 146 20.72 30.82 -0.87
C GLU A 146 22.07 31.35 -1.33
N GLU A 147 22.28 31.35 -2.64
CA GLU A 147 23.15 32.31 -3.35
C GLU A 147 22.53 32.43 -4.75
N GLY A 148 21.89 33.52 -5.17
CA GLY A 148 22.32 34.89 -4.94
C GLY A 148 23.42 35.27 -5.93
N ALA A 149 23.17 35.13 -7.23
CA ALA A 149 24.00 35.76 -8.26
C ALA A 149 23.14 36.18 -9.46
N GLU A 150 22.82 37.48 -9.48
CA GLU A 150 22.43 38.20 -10.68
C GLU A 150 23.60 38.14 -11.68
N GLY A 151 23.31 37.76 -12.93
CA GLY A 151 24.27 37.75 -14.02
C GLY A 151 23.55 38.05 -15.33
N GLU A 152 23.59 39.32 -15.74
CA GLU A 152 23.14 39.82 -17.03
C GLU A 152 23.96 39.27 -18.20
N GLY A 153 23.33 39.19 -19.39
CA GLY A 153 23.96 38.91 -20.69
C GLY A 153 23.40 37.62 -21.30
N GLY A 154 22.66 37.59 -22.41
CA GLY A 154 22.66 38.48 -23.56
C GLY A 154 22.77 37.58 -24.80
N GLU A 155 21.78 37.69 -25.72
CA GLU A 155 21.83 37.30 -27.15
C GLU A 155 22.01 35.79 -27.45
N GLU A 156 21.45 35.13 -28.46
CA GLU A 156 20.77 35.38 -29.74
C GLU A 156 20.10 34.01 -30.08
N GLY A 157 18.90 33.93 -30.65
CA GLY A 157 18.73 33.89 -32.10
C GLY A 157 19.10 32.53 -32.71
N ALA A 158 18.11 31.69 -33.04
CA ALA A 158 18.02 30.97 -34.33
C ALA A 158 16.83 29.99 -34.32
N GLU A 159 15.99 30.20 -35.32
CA GLU A 159 14.91 29.36 -35.82
C GLU A 159 15.49 28.18 -36.62
N GLU A 160 14.87 26.99 -36.58
CA GLU A 160 14.68 26.04 -37.70
C GLU A 160 13.55 25.07 -37.25
N GLU A 161 12.33 25.13 -37.80
CA GLU A 161 11.85 24.59 -39.08
C GLU A 161 11.86 23.05 -39.17
N GLY A 162 10.67 22.49 -39.39
CA GLY A 162 10.45 21.43 -40.37
C GLY A 162 10.36 19.99 -39.86
N GLY A 163 9.26 19.32 -40.22
CA GLY A 163 9.23 17.85 -40.25
C GLY A 163 7.87 17.23 -39.96
N GLU A 164 6.90 17.45 -40.86
CA GLU A 164 5.73 16.58 -41.00
C GLU A 164 6.18 15.23 -41.58
N GLU A 165 5.77 14.11 -40.97
CA GLU A 165 5.62 12.84 -41.71
C GLU A 165 4.26 12.22 -41.38
N GLU A 166 3.42 12.21 -42.42
CA GLU A 166 2.23 11.38 -42.54
C GLU A 166 2.59 9.90 -42.72
N GLY A 167 1.64 9.02 -42.38
CA GLY A 167 1.41 7.82 -43.18
C GLY A 167 1.41 6.52 -42.39
N GLY A 168 0.32 5.77 -42.53
CA GLY A 168 0.31 4.34 -42.24
C GLY A 168 -0.98 3.81 -41.65
N GLU A 169 -2.07 3.84 -42.42
CA GLU A 169 -3.22 2.96 -42.24
C GLU A 169 -2.79 1.50 -42.43
N GLU A 170 -3.20 0.59 -41.55
CA GLU A 170 -3.54 -0.79 -41.97
C GLU A 170 -4.80 -1.25 -41.25
N GLU A 171 -5.83 -1.48 -42.09
CA GLU A 171 -7.03 -2.24 -41.77
C GLU A 171 -6.73 -3.74 -41.64
N GLY A 172 -7.62 -4.45 -40.92
CA GLY A 172 -7.82 -5.89 -41.04
C GLY A 172 -7.93 -6.54 -39.67
N GLY A 173 -8.95 -7.30 -39.30
CA GLY A 173 -10.09 -7.84 -40.03
C GLY A 173 -10.86 -8.73 -39.05
N ALA A 174 -12.15 -8.90 -39.32
CA ALA A 174 -13.10 -9.67 -38.53
C ALA A 174 -12.91 -11.20 -38.60
N ALA A 175 -13.37 -11.92 -37.57
CA ALA A 175 -14.11 -13.21 -37.60
C ALA A 175 -14.10 -13.82 -36.17
N ALA A 176 -15.20 -14.01 -35.44
CA ALA A 176 -16.35 -14.90 -35.65
C ALA A 176 -16.06 -16.40 -35.33
N GLY A 177 -16.93 -16.97 -34.48
CA GLY A 177 -17.14 -18.41 -34.25
C GLY A 177 -16.39 -18.95 -33.02
N GLY A 178 -16.97 -19.72 -32.12
CA GLY A 178 -18.26 -20.41 -32.07
C GLY A 178 -18.14 -21.55 -31.05
N ASP A 179 -19.21 -21.73 -30.29
CA ASP A 179 -19.75 -22.97 -29.70
C ASP A 179 -18.88 -24.26 -29.72
N ALA A 180 -18.70 -24.86 -28.55
CA ALA A 180 -18.69 -26.34 -28.41
C ALA A 180 -19.04 -26.74 -26.97
N MET A 181 -20.30 -27.14 -26.82
CA MET A 181 -20.84 -27.98 -25.77
C MET A 181 -20.40 -29.44 -25.97
N GLU A 182 -19.75 -30.06 -24.99
CA GLU A 182 -19.66 -31.53 -24.84
C GLU A 182 -19.97 -31.84 -23.36
N THR A 183 -21.23 -32.22 -23.08
CA THR A 183 -21.75 -33.60 -22.88
C THR A 183 -21.31 -34.25 -21.58
#